data_AF-A0A6S7I4Z9-F1
#
_entry.id   AF-A0A6S7I4Z9-F1
#
_cell.length_a   1.000
_cell.length_b   1.000
_cell.length_c   1.000
_cell.angle_alpha   90.00
_cell.angle_beta   90.00
_cell.angle_gamma   90.00
#
_symmetry.space_group_name_H-M   'P 1'
#
loop_
_entity.id
_entity.type
_entity.pdbx_description
1 polymer ?
#
loop_
_entity_poly.entity_id
_entity_poly.type
_entity_poly.pdbx_seq_one_letter_code
_entity_poly.pdbx_strand_id
1 'polypeptide(L)'
;MNADVTPRILSHRLNSERPREENERPSLSLQEIVIVGNSEKQVKFSELTLDMFRMLQALEREPEEYQPYILENSADFTGDQMKKETAPSKKPNPHKYLLYKPTFSQLFTFLASGFKELPHNAVMLIYLSADGHGVENKHVDGPYGQGGVRMSAHKGLQNTGSTTRIMQSNVNDTNIIYPDDLMPFTRKAMMLIVDSETSTAFQSLSSGFGQSVVILMSPCKVPHTLQDAIRKGNLFTLFLHNPLVAFLYICNIANVQVELWEQCCQQLRGFEGDWTRLFTKLSKVIDVSYIQMIDDEFLSLMIRRFIFCYYVTRQHKAFKGMEYFPSCSPSLPPQIMENDDLRKRVLTLASTLDVRGLFYELEDIPSVSVTM
;
A
#
# COMPACT_ATOMS: atom_id res chain seq x y z
N MET A 1 -14.51 -13.56 -32.31
CA MET A 1 -14.37 -13.68 -30.84
C MET A 1 -13.66 -15.01 -30.61
N ASN A 2 -12.38 -14.98 -30.21
CA ASN A 2 -11.59 -16.21 -30.04
C ASN A 2 -12.11 -16.97 -28.80
N ALA A 3 -12.43 -18.24 -28.98
CA ALA A 3 -13.13 -19.08 -27.99
C ALA A 3 -12.26 -19.53 -26.80
N ASP A 4 -10.96 -19.22 -26.77
CA ASP A 4 -10.02 -19.78 -25.78
C ASP A 4 -9.62 -18.84 -24.64
N VAL A 5 -10.21 -17.65 -24.53
CA VAL A 5 -9.94 -16.73 -23.41
C VAL A 5 -11.17 -16.66 -22.52
N THR A 6 -11.23 -17.56 -21.54
CA THR A 6 -12.24 -17.46 -20.47
C THR A 6 -11.71 -16.50 -19.39
N PRO A 7 -12.32 -15.33 -19.18
CA PRO A 7 -11.91 -14.43 -18.12
C PRO A 7 -12.17 -15.11 -16.77
N ARG A 8 -11.12 -15.30 -15.95
CA ARG A 8 -11.28 -15.72 -14.56
C ARG A 8 -11.34 -14.51 -13.65
N ILE A 9 -12.33 -14.51 -12.76
CA ILE A 9 -12.40 -13.55 -11.66
C ILE A 9 -11.43 -14.03 -10.58
N LEU A 10 -10.39 -13.26 -10.36
CA LEU A 10 -9.46 -13.49 -9.26
C LEU A 10 -9.94 -12.65 -8.07
N SER A 11 -10.02 -13.28 -6.90
CA SER A 11 -10.22 -12.52 -5.68
C SER A 11 -8.89 -12.03 -5.12
N HIS A 12 -8.94 -10.84 -4.52
CA HIS A 12 -7.80 -10.16 -3.91
C HIS A 12 -8.03 -9.82 -2.43
N ARG A 13 -9.17 -10.31 -1.91
CA ARG A 13 -9.57 -10.23 -0.51
C ARG A 13 -8.70 -11.13 0.34
N LEU A 14 -8.65 -10.82 1.62
CA LEU A 14 -7.90 -11.61 2.58
C LEU A 14 -8.63 -12.95 2.79
N ASN A 15 -7.98 -14.04 2.39
CA ASN A 15 -8.35 -15.39 2.82
C ASN A 15 -7.87 -15.55 4.26
N SER A 16 -8.78 -15.91 5.17
CA SER A 16 -8.41 -16.23 6.55
C SER A 16 -7.38 -17.37 6.53
N GLU A 17 -6.12 -17.06 6.83
CA GLU A 17 -5.14 -18.10 7.12
C GLU A 17 -5.48 -18.74 8.47
N ARG A 18 -5.05 -19.99 8.67
CA ARG A 18 -5.36 -20.76 9.89
C ARG A 18 -5.08 -19.91 11.14
N PRO A 19 -5.92 -20.01 12.19
CA PRO A 19 -5.71 -19.24 13.41
C PRO A 19 -4.29 -19.49 13.95
N ARG A 20 -3.48 -18.44 14.01
CA ARG A 20 -2.19 -18.47 14.71
C ARG A 20 -2.48 -18.65 16.21
N GLU A 21 -1.68 -19.49 16.86
CA GLU A 21 -1.72 -19.68 18.31
C GLU A 21 -1.65 -18.33 19.02
N GLU A 22 -2.43 -18.15 20.09
CA GLU A 22 -2.48 -16.91 20.87
C GLU A 22 -1.08 -16.58 21.39
N ASN A 23 -0.44 -15.59 20.77
CA ASN A 23 0.77 -15.00 21.33
C ASN A 23 0.38 -14.29 22.64
N GLU A 24 1.11 -14.54 23.72
CA GLU A 24 0.95 -13.87 25.03
C GLU A 24 1.19 -12.34 24.99
N ARG A 25 1.52 -11.78 23.82
CA ARG A 25 1.80 -10.34 23.64
C ARG A 25 0.52 -9.59 23.27
N PRO A 26 0.30 -8.37 23.80
CA PRO A 26 -0.78 -7.52 23.32
C PRO A 26 -0.53 -7.18 21.85
N SER A 27 -1.32 -7.77 20.96
CA SER A 27 -1.26 -7.53 19.52
C SER A 27 -2.16 -6.37 19.13
N LEU A 28 -1.69 -5.55 18.20
CA LEU A 28 -2.50 -4.52 17.59
C LEU A 28 -3.44 -5.16 16.56
N SER A 29 -4.65 -4.62 16.41
CA SER A 29 -5.62 -5.04 15.40
C SER A 29 -6.08 -3.87 14.55
N LEU A 30 -6.18 -4.05 13.24
CA LEU A 30 -6.75 -3.02 12.36
C LEU A 30 -8.26 -2.95 12.57
N GLN A 31 -8.78 -1.77 12.94
CA GLN A 31 -10.21 -1.58 13.20
C GLN A 31 -10.82 -0.42 12.41
N GLU A 32 -10.10 0.68 12.25
CA GLU A 32 -10.58 1.86 11.51
C GLU A 32 -9.74 2.09 10.26
N ILE A 33 -10.41 2.36 9.14
CA ILE A 33 -9.76 2.67 7.87
C ILE A 33 -10.38 3.93 7.28
N VAL A 34 -9.55 4.89 6.87
CA VAL A 34 -9.95 6.06 6.08
C VAL A 34 -9.30 5.98 4.71
N ILE A 35 -10.10 5.83 3.66
CA ILE A 35 -9.63 5.76 2.26
C ILE A 35 -9.99 7.06 1.55
N VAL A 36 -8.98 7.81 1.16
CA VAL A 36 -9.11 9.11 0.48
C VAL A 36 -8.68 8.98 -0.97
N GLY A 37 -9.56 9.39 -1.89
CA GLY A 37 -9.24 9.56 -3.31
C GLY A 37 -9.46 11.00 -3.76
N ASN A 38 -8.37 11.75 -3.96
CA ASN A 38 -8.39 13.15 -4.36
C ASN A 38 -7.45 13.50 -5.54
N SER A 39 -6.90 12.51 -6.25
CA SER A 39 -6.15 12.78 -7.49
C SER A 39 -7.06 13.33 -8.61
N GLU A 40 -6.60 14.35 -9.34
CA GLU A 40 -7.37 15.00 -10.40
C GLU A 40 -7.62 14.09 -11.60
N LYS A 41 -6.60 13.33 -12.01
CA LYS A 41 -6.57 12.55 -13.26
C LYS A 41 -6.73 11.06 -13.03
N GLN A 42 -7.81 10.64 -12.38
CA GLN A 42 -8.04 9.22 -12.07
C GLN A 42 -9.36 8.71 -12.66
N VAL A 43 -9.35 7.47 -13.15
CA VAL A 43 -10.58 6.78 -13.59
C VAL A 43 -11.48 6.51 -12.39
N LYS A 44 -12.77 6.75 -12.59
CA LYS A 44 -13.82 6.54 -11.59
C LYS A 44 -14.92 5.65 -12.15
N PHE A 45 -15.58 4.95 -11.24
CA PHE A 45 -16.85 4.30 -11.49
C PHE A 45 -17.80 4.73 -10.37
N SER A 46 -18.90 5.39 -10.73
CA SER A 46 -19.75 6.10 -9.77
C SER A 46 -18.95 7.12 -8.92
N GLU A 47 -18.97 6.99 -7.60
CA GLU A 47 -18.32 7.86 -6.61
C GLU A 47 -16.95 7.34 -6.13
N LEU A 48 -16.47 6.20 -6.66
CA LEU A 48 -15.19 5.61 -6.27
C LEU A 48 -14.17 5.72 -7.40
N THR A 49 -12.93 6.09 -7.02
CA THR A 49 -11.81 5.95 -7.94
C THR A 49 -11.34 4.50 -7.98
N LEU A 50 -10.62 4.14 -9.05
CA LEU A 50 -10.07 2.80 -9.20
C LEU A 50 -9.15 2.41 -8.02
N ASP A 51 -8.38 3.35 -7.48
CA ASP A 51 -7.48 3.04 -6.37
C ASP A 51 -8.22 2.96 -5.03
N MET A 52 -9.26 3.77 -4.81
CA MET A 52 -10.16 3.59 -3.67
C MET A 52 -10.76 2.18 -3.66
N PHE A 53 -11.21 1.71 -4.82
CA PHE A 53 -11.76 0.36 -4.96
C PHE A 53 -10.74 -0.74 -4.68
N ARG A 54 -9.53 -0.58 -5.23
CA ARG A 54 -8.42 -1.50 -5.01
C ARG A 54 -8.07 -1.64 -3.54
N MET A 55 -7.97 -0.51 -2.83
CA MET A 55 -7.70 -0.51 -1.39
C MET A 55 -8.88 -1.07 -0.59
N LEU A 56 -10.12 -0.74 -0.97
CA LEU A 56 -11.32 -1.33 -0.36
C LEU A 56 -11.30 -2.86 -0.45
N GLN A 57 -11.02 -3.41 -1.63
CA GLN A 57 -10.95 -4.86 -1.84
C GLN A 57 -9.74 -5.51 -1.17
N ALA A 58 -8.59 -4.82 -1.11
CA ALA A 58 -7.39 -5.33 -0.44
C ALA A 58 -7.56 -5.40 1.10
N LEU A 59 -8.44 -4.58 1.66
CA LEU A 59 -8.71 -4.46 3.10
C LEU A 59 -10.06 -5.08 3.49
N GLU A 60 -10.47 -6.12 2.76
CA GLU A 60 -11.71 -6.84 2.97
C GLU A 60 -11.43 -8.35 3.06
N ARG A 61 -12.06 -9.02 4.03
CA ARG A 61 -12.02 -10.49 4.15
C ARG A 61 -12.90 -11.12 3.08
N GLU A 62 -12.53 -12.30 2.63
CA GLU A 62 -13.44 -13.10 1.81
C GLU A 62 -14.72 -13.44 2.60
N PRO A 63 -15.91 -13.30 2.00
CA PRO A 63 -17.12 -13.83 2.61
C PRO A 63 -17.02 -15.36 2.69
N GLU A 64 -17.32 -15.91 3.87
CA GLU A 64 -17.22 -17.36 4.13
C GLU A 64 -18.14 -18.19 3.22
N GLU A 65 -19.21 -17.57 2.69
CA GLU A 65 -20.16 -18.17 1.73
C GLU A 65 -19.54 -18.46 0.34
N TYR A 66 -18.37 -17.88 0.03
CA TYR A 66 -17.69 -18.00 -1.26
C TYR A 66 -16.36 -18.76 -1.18
N GLN A 67 -16.11 -19.57 -0.15
CA GLN A 67 -15.04 -20.57 -0.26
C GLN A 67 -15.41 -21.50 -1.42
N PRO A 68 -14.72 -21.43 -2.58
CA PRO A 68 -15.04 -22.31 -3.68
C PRO A 68 -14.80 -23.71 -3.15
N TYR A 69 -15.80 -24.58 -3.29
CA TYR A 69 -15.64 -26.02 -3.14
C TYR A 69 -14.36 -26.40 -3.86
N ILE A 70 -13.29 -26.64 -3.10
CA ILE A 70 -12.10 -27.28 -3.61
C ILE A 70 -12.66 -28.59 -4.15
N LEU A 71 -12.59 -28.77 -5.46
CA LEU A 71 -12.87 -30.03 -6.14
C LEU A 71 -11.83 -31.04 -5.64
N GLU A 72 -12.06 -31.58 -4.45
CA GLU A 72 -11.38 -32.76 -3.96
C GLU A 72 -11.92 -33.95 -4.76
N ASN A 73 -11.35 -34.16 -5.94
CA ASN A 73 -11.21 -35.51 -6.48
C ASN A 73 -10.20 -36.26 -5.61
N SER A 74 -10.62 -36.63 -4.40
CA SER A 74 -10.02 -37.69 -3.61
C SER A 74 -11.17 -38.55 -3.13
N ALA A 75 -11.50 -39.55 -3.94
CA ALA A 75 -12.16 -40.73 -3.42
C ALA A 75 -11.31 -41.27 -2.25
N ASP A 76 -12.00 -41.71 -1.19
CA ASP A 76 -11.49 -42.30 0.05
C ASP A 76 -11.17 -41.34 1.20
N PHE A 77 -12.20 -40.76 1.82
CA PHE A 77 -12.20 -40.58 3.28
C PHE A 77 -13.59 -40.86 3.88
N THR A 78 -13.60 -41.76 4.86
CA THR A 78 -14.79 -42.24 5.58
C THR A 78 -15.46 -41.11 6.37
N GLY A 79 -16.78 -41.04 6.24
CA GLY A 79 -17.63 -39.90 6.61
C GLY A 79 -17.88 -39.64 8.10
N ASP A 80 -16.84 -39.66 8.95
CA ASP A 80 -17.00 -39.39 10.39
C ASP A 80 -16.03 -38.33 10.97
N GLN A 81 -15.27 -37.63 10.12
CA GLN A 81 -14.40 -36.50 10.55
C GLN A 81 -14.88 -35.12 10.09
N MET A 82 -15.96 -35.01 9.33
CA MET A 82 -16.49 -33.74 8.77
C MET A 82 -17.25 -32.83 9.77
N LYS A 83 -17.19 -33.07 11.09
CA LYS A 83 -17.98 -32.30 12.08
C LYS A 83 -17.18 -31.45 13.07
N LYS A 84 -15.85 -31.32 12.92
CA LYS A 84 -15.05 -30.57 13.91
C LYS A 84 -14.19 -29.40 13.42
N GLU A 85 -14.15 -29.10 12.14
CA GLU A 85 -13.33 -27.99 11.64
C GLU A 85 -14.10 -27.11 10.68
N THR A 86 -14.75 -26.08 11.22
CA THR A 86 -15.09 -24.81 10.55
C THR A 86 -15.78 -23.94 11.59
N ALA A 87 -15.04 -23.54 12.63
CA ALA A 87 -15.47 -22.37 13.38
C ALA A 87 -15.25 -21.16 12.45
N PRO A 88 -16.28 -20.32 12.21
CA PRO A 88 -16.15 -19.13 11.38
C PRO A 88 -15.02 -18.25 11.94
N SER A 89 -14.28 -17.59 11.06
CA SER A 89 -13.23 -16.66 11.44
C SER A 89 -13.87 -15.52 12.24
N LYS A 90 -13.75 -15.57 13.58
CA LYS A 90 -14.44 -14.67 14.52
C LYS A 90 -14.04 -13.19 14.40
N LYS A 91 -13.11 -12.82 13.50
CA LYS A 91 -12.59 -11.45 13.39
C LYS A 91 -13.43 -10.66 12.38
N PRO A 92 -14.19 -9.64 12.82
CA PRO A 92 -14.98 -8.82 11.90
C PRO A 92 -14.08 -8.04 10.94
N ASN A 93 -14.65 -7.60 9.81
CA ASN A 93 -13.98 -6.66 8.92
C ASN A 93 -13.79 -5.30 9.64
N PRO A 94 -12.66 -4.62 9.42
CA PRO A 94 -12.47 -3.25 9.91
C PRO A 94 -13.49 -2.31 9.27
N HIS A 95 -13.91 -1.32 10.06
CA HIS A 95 -14.79 -0.24 9.64
C HIS A 95 -14.08 0.71 8.66
N LYS A 96 -14.81 1.25 7.69
CA LYS A 96 -14.23 1.98 6.54
C LYS A 96 -14.97 3.27 6.23
N TYR A 97 -14.24 4.38 6.24
CA TYR A 97 -14.68 5.67 5.72
C TYR A 97 -14.12 5.84 4.30
N LEU A 98 -15.01 6.07 3.32
CA LEU A 98 -14.63 6.32 1.93
C LEU A 98 -14.86 7.79 1.59
N LEU A 99 -13.78 8.52 1.33
CA LEU A 99 -13.81 9.95 1.08
C LEU A 99 -13.33 10.26 -0.34
N TYR A 100 -14.28 10.55 -1.22
CA TYR A 100 -13.98 11.02 -2.57
C TYR A 100 -13.91 12.55 -2.61
N LYS A 101 -12.76 13.08 -3.05
CA LYS A 101 -12.45 14.50 -3.09
C LYS A 101 -12.86 15.27 -1.83
N PRO A 102 -12.45 14.83 -0.62
CA PRO A 102 -12.81 15.53 0.59
C PRO A 102 -12.16 16.91 0.63
N THR A 103 -12.86 17.85 1.25
CA THR A 103 -12.24 19.08 1.78
C THR A 103 -11.37 18.74 2.99
N PHE A 104 -10.45 19.64 3.34
CA PHE A 104 -9.63 19.54 4.56
C PHE A 104 -10.49 19.25 5.81
N SER A 105 -11.56 20.03 6.00
CA SER A 105 -12.46 19.89 7.16
C SER A 105 -13.23 18.56 7.17
N GLN A 106 -13.65 18.07 6.01
CA GLN A 106 -14.30 16.76 5.91
C GLN A 106 -13.34 15.65 6.33
N LEU A 107 -12.11 15.63 5.81
CA LEU A 107 -11.10 14.66 6.19
C LEU A 107 -10.88 14.65 7.71
N PHE A 108 -10.65 15.82 8.30
CA PHE A 108 -10.45 15.96 9.75
C PHE A 108 -11.64 15.48 10.58
N THR A 109 -12.86 15.69 10.10
CA THR A 109 -14.08 15.21 10.79
C THR A 109 -14.08 13.69 10.88
N PHE A 110 -13.78 13.00 9.79
CA PHE A 110 -13.74 11.53 9.75
C PHE A 110 -12.53 10.96 10.51
N LEU A 111 -11.36 11.60 10.43
CA LEU A 111 -10.20 11.23 11.24
C LEU A 111 -10.50 11.36 12.75
N ALA A 112 -11.13 12.46 13.17
CA ALA A 112 -11.54 12.66 14.55
C ALA A 112 -12.58 11.64 15.01
N SER A 113 -13.54 11.30 14.15
CA SER A 113 -14.55 10.26 14.43
C SER A 113 -13.91 8.90 14.64
N GLY A 114 -13.12 8.42 13.66
CA GLY A 114 -12.41 7.16 13.78
C GLY A 114 -11.45 7.14 14.98
N PHE A 115 -10.76 8.25 15.25
CA PHE A 115 -9.84 8.33 16.38
C PHE A 115 -10.58 8.23 17.72
N LYS A 116 -11.74 8.87 17.84
CA LYS A 116 -12.57 8.80 19.05
C LYS A 116 -13.02 7.37 19.34
N GLU A 117 -13.40 6.63 18.30
CA GLU A 117 -13.94 5.26 18.39
C GLU A 117 -12.85 4.19 18.55
N LEU A 118 -11.61 4.48 18.14
CA LEU A 118 -10.50 3.51 18.14
C LEU A 118 -10.07 3.06 19.55
N PRO A 119 -10.09 1.76 19.90
CA PRO A 119 -9.56 1.25 21.16
C PRO A 119 -8.03 1.41 21.30
N HIS A 120 -7.48 1.19 22.50
CA HIS A 120 -6.03 1.30 22.75
C HIS A 120 -5.18 0.24 21.99
N ASN A 121 -5.71 -0.97 21.80
CA ASN A 121 -5.01 -2.05 21.08
C ASN A 121 -5.45 -2.13 19.60
N ALA A 122 -5.86 -0.99 19.04
CA ALA A 122 -6.34 -0.90 17.67
C ALA A 122 -5.53 0.10 16.85
N VAL A 123 -5.46 -0.15 15.55
CA VAL A 123 -4.76 0.67 14.57
C VAL A 123 -5.78 1.36 13.66
N MET A 124 -5.52 2.63 13.39
CA MET A 124 -6.16 3.34 12.29
C MET A 124 -5.26 3.29 11.05
N LEU A 125 -5.79 2.80 9.93
CA LEU A 125 -5.13 2.90 8.63
C LEU A 125 -5.69 4.10 7.87
N ILE A 126 -4.81 5.00 7.42
CA ILE A 126 -5.17 6.13 6.56
C ILE A 126 -4.50 5.90 5.21
N TYR A 127 -5.30 5.81 4.15
CA TYR A 127 -4.81 5.78 2.78
C TYR A 127 -5.13 7.11 2.11
N LEU A 128 -4.10 7.84 1.68
CA LEU A 128 -4.19 9.13 1.01
C LEU A 128 -3.69 9.02 -0.42
N SER A 129 -4.61 9.00 -1.38
CA SER A 129 -4.29 9.17 -2.81
C SER A 129 -4.67 10.57 -3.25
N ALA A 130 -3.67 11.41 -3.53
CA ALA A 130 -3.90 12.82 -3.84
C ALA A 130 -2.72 13.44 -4.59
N ASP A 131 -2.99 14.52 -5.33
CA ASP A 131 -1.94 15.25 -6.05
C ASP A 131 -1.05 16.02 -5.07
N GLY A 132 0.24 16.02 -5.36
CA GLY A 132 1.24 16.62 -4.48
C GLY A 132 1.23 18.15 -4.53
N HIS A 133 1.60 18.77 -3.41
CA HIS A 133 1.95 20.18 -3.33
C HIS A 133 3.41 20.30 -2.88
N GLY A 134 4.29 20.67 -3.82
CA GLY A 134 5.67 21.05 -3.51
C GLY A 134 5.76 22.53 -3.15
N VAL A 135 6.63 22.88 -2.20
CA VAL A 135 6.92 24.28 -1.87
C VAL A 135 8.01 24.79 -2.83
N GLU A 136 7.67 25.76 -3.68
CA GLU A 136 8.61 26.34 -4.65
C GLU A 136 9.68 27.23 -3.97
N ASN A 137 9.36 27.81 -2.80
CA ASN A 137 10.26 28.68 -2.05
C ASN A 137 10.96 27.92 -0.91
N LYS A 138 12.24 27.58 -1.13
CA LYS A 138 13.15 26.97 -0.13
C LYS A 138 13.44 27.84 1.11
N HIS A 139 12.80 29.01 1.23
CA HIS A 139 12.98 29.95 2.35
C HIS A 139 11.92 29.80 3.45
N VAL A 140 10.97 28.87 3.33
CA VAL A 140 10.08 28.51 4.43
C VAL A 140 10.81 27.48 5.29
N ASP A 141 11.69 27.95 6.16
CA ASP A 141 12.31 27.11 7.20
C ASP A 141 11.21 26.63 8.16
N GLY A 142 10.77 25.38 7.99
CA GLY A 142 9.73 24.77 8.82
C GLY A 142 9.21 23.45 8.24
N PRO A 143 8.47 22.66 9.04
CA PRO A 143 7.96 21.35 8.64
C PRO A 143 7.03 21.40 7.41
N TYR A 144 6.34 22.52 7.22
CA TYR A 144 5.49 22.79 6.05
C TYR A 144 6.28 22.98 4.73
N GLY A 145 7.60 23.22 4.80
CA GLY A 145 8.47 23.40 3.64
C GLY A 145 8.74 22.11 2.86
N GLN A 146 8.48 20.93 3.45
CA GLN A 146 8.71 19.63 2.81
C GLN A 146 7.64 19.26 1.78
N GLY A 147 6.53 20.01 1.75
CA GLY A 147 5.38 19.76 0.89
C GLY A 147 4.25 19.02 1.61
N GLY A 148 3.14 18.84 0.90
CA GLY A 148 1.94 18.18 1.41
C GLY A 148 1.11 17.60 0.28
N VAL A 149 -0.11 17.18 0.59
CA VAL A 149 -1.07 16.66 -0.40
C VAL A 149 -2.28 17.59 -0.50
N ARG A 150 -2.73 17.85 -1.73
CA ARG A 150 -3.89 18.71 -1.97
C ARG A 150 -5.18 17.99 -1.59
N MET A 151 -6.12 18.74 -1.03
CA MET A 151 -7.51 18.40 -0.74
C MET A 151 -8.44 19.23 -1.65
N SER A 152 -9.72 18.86 -1.72
CA SER A 152 -10.67 19.58 -2.55
C SER A 152 -11.05 20.92 -1.94
N ALA A 153 -11.13 21.97 -2.76
CA ALA A 153 -11.71 23.25 -2.37
C ALA A 153 -13.23 23.25 -2.65
N HIS A 154 -14.03 23.84 -1.75
CA HIS A 154 -15.45 24.03 -2.00
C HIS A 154 -15.64 25.03 -3.16
N LYS A 155 -16.30 24.62 -4.25
CA LYS A 155 -16.54 25.45 -5.45
C LYS A 155 -17.41 26.70 -5.18
N GLY A 156 -17.94 26.89 -3.97
CA GLY A 156 -18.84 27.98 -3.60
C GLY A 156 -18.19 29.35 -3.38
N LEU A 157 -16.86 29.48 -3.30
CA LEU A 157 -16.18 30.77 -3.06
C LEU A 157 -15.37 31.32 -4.25
N GLN A 158 -15.24 30.59 -5.36
CA GLN A 158 -14.45 31.03 -6.51
C GLN A 158 -15.32 31.64 -7.63
N ASN A 159 -16.19 32.58 -7.26
CA ASN A 159 -16.94 33.36 -8.23
C ASN A 159 -16.64 34.85 -8.07
N THR A 160 -15.41 35.25 -8.38
CA THR A 160 -15.13 36.60 -8.88
C THR A 160 -14.05 36.50 -9.94
N GLY A 161 -14.42 36.85 -11.18
CA GLY A 161 -13.46 37.03 -12.25
C GLY A 161 -12.54 38.20 -11.92
N SER A 162 -11.29 37.93 -11.62
CA SER A 162 -10.24 38.95 -11.66
C SER A 162 -8.87 38.30 -11.79
N THR A 163 -8.28 38.50 -12.96
CA THR A 163 -6.89 38.82 -13.31
C THR A 163 -5.84 38.96 -12.18
N THR A 164 -5.74 38.04 -11.22
CA THR A 164 -4.69 38.05 -10.18
C THR A 164 -4.03 36.68 -10.03
N ARG A 165 -3.45 36.16 -11.13
CA ARG A 165 -2.57 34.98 -11.08
C ARG A 165 -1.22 35.23 -10.38
N ILE A 166 -0.93 36.47 -9.95
CA ILE A 166 0.40 36.89 -9.49
C ILE A 166 0.49 37.04 -7.96
N MET A 167 -0.62 37.06 -7.21
CA MET A 167 -0.61 37.23 -5.74
C MET A 167 -1.09 36.01 -4.93
N GLN A 168 -1.29 34.85 -5.57
CA GLN A 168 -1.70 33.60 -4.90
C GLN A 168 -0.52 32.76 -4.39
N SER A 169 0.73 33.19 -4.58
CA SER A 169 1.92 32.37 -4.29
C SER A 169 2.35 32.34 -2.81
N ASN A 170 1.77 33.18 -1.93
CA ASN A 170 2.22 33.34 -0.55
C ASN A 170 1.14 33.08 0.52
N VAL A 171 -0.07 32.68 0.14
CA VAL A 171 -1.09 32.24 1.10
C VAL A 171 -1.08 30.72 1.08
N ASN A 172 -0.60 30.10 2.16
CA ASN A 172 -0.70 28.66 2.39
C ASN A 172 -2.11 28.22 1.98
N ASP A 173 -2.20 27.43 0.92
CA ASP A 173 -3.49 26.94 0.42
C ASP A 173 -4.12 26.12 1.55
N THR A 174 -5.22 26.64 2.11
CA THR A 174 -5.92 26.05 3.26
C THR A 174 -6.44 24.64 2.99
N ASN A 175 -6.34 24.20 1.74
CA ASN A 175 -6.75 22.87 1.30
C ASN A 175 -5.53 21.95 1.09
N ILE A 176 -4.39 22.19 1.72
CA ILE A 176 -3.27 21.25 1.75
C ILE A 176 -3.23 20.56 3.11
N ILE A 177 -2.97 19.25 3.09
CA ILE A 177 -2.64 18.47 4.28
C ILE A 177 -1.13 18.28 4.31
N TYR A 178 -0.50 18.76 5.36
CA TYR A 178 0.91 18.58 5.65
C TYR A 178 1.12 17.43 6.64
N PRO A 179 2.35 16.88 6.75
CA PRO A 179 2.65 15.80 7.68
C PRO A 179 2.23 16.11 9.12
N ASP A 180 2.55 17.31 9.60
CA ASP A 180 2.27 17.75 10.99
C ASP A 180 0.78 17.89 11.31
N ASP A 181 -0.07 18.09 10.30
CA ASP A 181 -1.53 18.13 10.48
C ASP A 181 -2.07 16.79 10.98
N LEU A 182 -1.36 15.69 10.70
CA LEU A 182 -1.73 14.34 11.15
C LEU A 182 -1.14 13.98 12.53
N MET A 183 -0.23 14.81 13.06
CA MET A 183 0.40 14.59 14.35
C MET A 183 -0.62 14.32 15.47
N PRO A 184 -1.78 15.01 15.55
CA PRO A 184 -2.74 14.73 16.61
C PRO A 184 -3.26 13.29 16.67
N PHE A 185 -3.34 12.62 15.52
CA PHE A 185 -3.85 11.25 15.37
C PHE A 185 -2.78 10.19 15.69
N THR A 186 -1.49 10.57 15.78
CA THR A 186 -0.40 9.70 16.25
C THR A 186 -0.44 9.39 17.75
N ARG A 187 -1.44 9.92 18.47
CA ARG A 187 -1.74 9.55 19.88
C ARG A 187 -2.29 8.14 20.04
N LYS A 188 -2.63 7.46 18.94
CA LYS A 188 -2.96 6.03 18.88
C LYS A 188 -2.16 5.40 17.75
N ALA A 189 -2.09 4.07 17.72
CA ALA A 189 -1.35 3.37 16.68
C ALA A 189 -1.95 3.65 15.29
N MET A 190 -1.09 3.93 14.32
CA MET A 190 -1.51 4.41 12.99
C MET A 190 -0.64 3.85 11.88
N MET A 191 -1.25 3.34 10.82
CA MET A 191 -0.59 3.09 9.54
C MET A 191 -1.02 4.15 8.53
N LEU A 192 -0.08 4.93 7.99
CA LEU A 192 -0.34 5.92 6.96
C LEU A 192 0.23 5.41 5.63
N ILE A 193 -0.59 5.42 4.58
CA ILE A 193 -0.18 5.09 3.21
C ILE A 193 -0.41 6.33 2.36
N VAL A 194 0.66 6.90 1.80
CA VAL A 194 0.59 8.13 0.98
C VAL A 194 0.97 7.79 -0.45
N ASP A 195 -0.01 7.90 -1.35
CA ASP A 195 0.16 7.75 -2.80
C ASP A 195 0.10 9.13 -3.46
N SER A 196 1.28 9.75 -3.62
CA SER A 196 1.45 11.11 -4.14
C SER A 196 2.88 11.36 -4.65
N GLU A 197 3.04 12.34 -5.53
CA GLU A 197 4.35 12.82 -6.01
C GLU A 197 5.21 13.43 -4.89
N THR A 198 4.57 13.92 -3.82
CA THR A 198 5.22 14.51 -2.64
C THR A 198 5.09 13.60 -1.40
N SER A 199 4.85 12.31 -1.59
CA SER A 199 4.69 11.32 -0.51
C SER A 199 5.84 11.36 0.51
N THR A 200 7.08 11.55 0.06
CA THR A 200 8.28 11.60 0.91
C THR A 200 8.27 12.74 1.92
N ALA A 201 7.45 13.78 1.73
CA ALA A 201 7.26 14.83 2.73
C ALA A 201 6.79 14.26 4.07
N PHE A 202 6.00 13.18 4.04
CA PHE A 202 5.46 12.51 5.23
C PHE A 202 6.49 11.66 5.98
N GLN A 203 7.72 11.54 5.47
CA GLN A 203 8.79 10.83 6.19
C GLN A 203 9.13 11.51 7.53
N SER A 204 8.95 12.83 7.62
CA SER A 204 9.21 13.63 8.83
C SER A 204 8.19 13.41 9.95
N LEU A 205 7.00 12.89 9.62
CA LEU A 205 6.00 12.54 10.63
C LEU A 205 6.52 11.36 11.45
N SER A 206 6.74 11.61 12.73
CA SER A 206 7.25 10.63 13.69
C SER A 206 6.25 10.39 14.81
N SER A 207 6.48 9.32 15.59
CA SER A 207 5.68 9.02 16.77
C SER A 207 5.99 10.01 17.89
N GLY A 208 5.29 11.15 17.92
CA GLY A 208 5.44 12.16 18.97
C GLY A 208 4.95 11.71 20.35
N PHE A 209 4.13 10.65 20.41
CA PHE A 209 3.47 10.19 21.65
C PHE A 209 3.81 8.75 22.05
N GLY A 210 4.85 8.16 21.45
CA GLY A 210 5.32 6.81 21.79
C GLY A 210 4.37 5.68 21.35
N GLN A 211 3.44 5.96 20.44
CA GLN A 211 2.58 4.95 19.81
C GLN A 211 3.19 4.41 18.52
N SER A 212 2.79 3.22 18.10
CA SER A 212 3.30 2.64 16.86
C SER A 212 2.76 3.37 15.63
N VAL A 213 3.66 3.98 14.86
CA VAL A 213 3.32 4.68 13.63
C VAL A 213 4.17 4.10 12.50
N VAL A 214 3.53 3.68 11.43
CA VAL A 214 4.21 3.20 10.21
C VAL A 214 3.66 3.98 9.03
N ILE A 215 4.56 4.50 8.20
CA ILE A 215 4.25 5.32 7.03
C ILE A 215 4.83 4.63 5.81
N LEU A 216 3.98 4.33 4.82
CA LEU A 216 4.35 3.77 3.52
C LEU A 216 4.12 4.83 2.45
N MET A 217 5.17 5.23 1.77
CA MET A 217 5.17 6.32 0.80
C MET A 217 5.39 5.75 -0.60
N SER A 218 4.55 6.16 -1.55
CA SER A 218 4.72 5.82 -2.97
C SER A 218 6.02 6.40 -3.54
N PRO A 219 6.50 5.88 -4.67
CA PRO A 219 7.45 6.62 -5.51
C PRO A 219 6.93 8.03 -5.84
N CYS A 220 7.83 9.02 -5.84
CA CYS A 220 7.52 10.38 -6.29
C CYS A 220 7.37 10.47 -7.82
N LYS A 221 8.01 9.56 -8.56
CA LYS A 221 7.97 9.48 -10.03
C LYS A 221 7.68 8.07 -10.50
N VAL A 222 7.04 7.99 -11.66
CA VAL A 222 6.78 6.75 -12.40
C VAL A 222 7.43 6.86 -13.78
N PRO A 223 8.07 5.81 -14.30
CA PRO A 223 8.70 5.84 -15.62
C PRO A 223 7.74 6.30 -16.73
N HIS A 224 8.22 7.10 -17.68
CA HIS A 224 7.38 7.68 -18.75
C HIS A 224 6.60 6.63 -19.55
N THR A 225 7.17 5.44 -19.77
CA THR A 225 6.52 4.31 -20.44
C THR A 225 5.24 3.84 -19.73
N LEU A 226 5.10 4.15 -18.44
CA LEU A 226 3.96 3.77 -17.61
C LEU A 226 3.02 4.96 -17.30
N GLN A 227 3.36 6.19 -17.73
CA GLN A 227 2.58 7.40 -17.44
C GLN A 227 1.28 7.47 -18.24
N ASP A 228 1.24 7.01 -19.51
CA ASP A 228 0.00 7.03 -20.31
C ASP A 228 -1.10 6.11 -19.76
N ALA A 229 -0.71 5.21 -18.86
CA ALA A 229 -1.59 4.28 -18.19
C ALA A 229 -2.00 4.73 -16.77
N ILE A 230 -1.86 6.03 -16.44
CA ILE A 230 -2.55 6.69 -15.31
C ILE A 230 -4.06 6.39 -15.29
N ARG A 231 -4.68 6.14 -16.45
CA ARG A 231 -6.08 5.69 -16.55
C ARG A 231 -6.34 4.33 -15.88
N LYS A 232 -5.30 3.53 -15.62
CA LYS A 232 -5.38 2.26 -14.91
C LYS A 232 -5.08 2.40 -13.41
N GLY A 233 -5.12 3.62 -12.87
CA GLY A 233 -4.85 3.90 -11.46
C GLY A 233 -3.36 3.93 -11.12
N ASN A 234 -3.04 4.26 -9.89
CA ASN A 234 -1.66 4.43 -9.41
C ASN A 234 -0.94 3.08 -9.31
N LEU A 235 0.32 3.07 -9.74
CA LEU A 235 1.16 1.87 -9.75
C LEU A 235 1.41 1.35 -8.33
N PHE A 236 1.69 2.24 -7.39
CA PHE A 236 1.93 1.87 -5.99
C PHE A 236 0.70 1.19 -5.38
N THR A 237 -0.49 1.78 -5.56
CA THR A 237 -1.73 1.15 -5.14
C THR A 237 -2.00 -0.18 -5.85
N LEU A 238 -1.65 -0.32 -7.13
CA LEU A 238 -1.76 -1.60 -7.82
C LEU A 238 -0.87 -2.67 -7.15
N PHE A 239 0.35 -2.34 -6.72
CA PHE A 239 1.19 -3.27 -5.95
C PHE A 239 0.57 -3.63 -4.59
N LEU A 240 0.04 -2.63 -3.86
CA LEU A 240 -0.61 -2.85 -2.57
C LEU A 240 -1.92 -3.65 -2.68
N HIS A 241 -2.56 -3.64 -3.84
CA HIS A 241 -3.76 -4.42 -4.11
C HIS A 241 -3.46 -5.82 -4.65
N ASN A 242 -2.58 -5.92 -5.64
CA ASN A 242 -2.16 -7.17 -6.24
C ASN A 242 -0.72 -7.05 -6.80
N PRO A 243 0.29 -7.48 -6.02
CA PRO A 243 1.70 -7.33 -6.41
C PRO A 243 2.06 -8.08 -7.69
N LEU A 244 1.42 -9.22 -7.98
CA LEU A 244 1.70 -9.98 -9.20
C LEU A 244 1.13 -9.30 -10.43
N VAL A 245 -0.10 -8.78 -10.36
CA VAL A 245 -0.67 -7.99 -11.48
C VAL A 245 0.16 -6.72 -11.71
N ALA A 246 0.63 -6.06 -10.65
CA ALA A 246 1.53 -4.93 -10.77
C ALA A 246 2.85 -5.30 -11.45
N PHE A 247 3.44 -6.45 -11.09
CA PHE A 247 4.64 -6.98 -11.74
C PHE A 247 4.42 -7.24 -13.24
N LEU A 248 3.33 -7.92 -13.61
CA LEU A 248 2.99 -8.17 -15.01
C LEU A 248 2.79 -6.86 -15.77
N TYR A 249 2.13 -5.89 -15.13
CA TYR A 249 1.86 -4.59 -15.70
C TYR A 249 3.15 -3.81 -16.02
N ILE A 250 4.13 -3.76 -15.12
CA ILE A 250 5.41 -3.07 -15.40
C ILE A 250 6.23 -3.80 -16.49
N CYS A 251 6.06 -5.11 -16.62
CA CYS A 251 6.67 -5.93 -17.66
C CYS A 251 5.90 -5.90 -18.99
N ASN A 252 4.82 -5.12 -19.09
CA ASN A 252 3.95 -5.02 -20.25
C ASN A 252 3.32 -6.36 -20.69
N ILE A 253 3.01 -7.23 -19.71
CA ILE A 253 2.33 -8.51 -19.92
C ILE A 253 0.84 -8.33 -19.64
N ALA A 254 0.00 -8.48 -20.66
CA ALA A 254 -1.45 -8.30 -20.53
C ALA A 254 -2.20 -9.60 -20.22
N ASN A 255 -1.71 -10.74 -20.70
CA ASN A 255 -2.35 -12.04 -20.56
C ASN A 255 -1.33 -13.09 -20.14
N VAL A 256 -1.72 -13.98 -19.25
CA VAL A 256 -0.87 -15.06 -18.72
C VAL A 256 -1.70 -16.34 -18.71
N GLN A 257 -1.08 -17.46 -19.11
CA GLN A 257 -1.71 -18.78 -19.00
C GLN A 257 -1.93 -19.17 -17.54
N VAL A 258 -2.98 -19.93 -17.26
CA VAL A 258 -3.38 -20.26 -15.87
C VAL A 258 -2.26 -21.00 -15.11
N GLU A 259 -1.61 -21.99 -15.75
CA GLU A 259 -0.51 -22.74 -15.13
C GLU A 259 0.68 -21.84 -14.79
N LEU A 260 1.03 -20.92 -15.70
CA LEU A 260 2.11 -19.97 -15.50
C LEU A 260 1.76 -18.96 -14.39
N TRP A 261 0.50 -18.52 -14.34
CA TRP A 261 -0.01 -17.66 -13.28
C TRP A 261 0.11 -18.32 -11.90
N GLU A 262 -0.26 -19.60 -11.78
CA GLU A 262 -0.11 -20.36 -10.54
C GLU A 262 1.35 -20.50 -10.10
N GLN A 263 2.27 -20.75 -11.05
CA GLN A 263 3.71 -20.76 -10.77
C GLN A 263 4.19 -19.40 -10.24
N CYS A 264 3.76 -18.29 -10.86
CA CYS A 264 4.09 -16.95 -10.39
C CYS A 264 3.53 -16.68 -8.98
N CYS A 265 2.30 -17.12 -8.69
CA CYS A 265 1.74 -17.03 -7.34
C CYS A 265 2.58 -17.81 -6.32
N GLN A 266 3.09 -18.99 -6.68
CA GLN A 266 3.99 -19.76 -5.81
C GLN A 266 5.32 -19.03 -5.57
N GLN A 267 5.91 -18.41 -6.60
CA GLN A 267 7.13 -17.61 -6.45
C GLN A 267 6.91 -16.41 -5.51
N LEU A 268 5.79 -15.70 -5.65
CA LEU A 268 5.42 -14.59 -4.76
C LEU A 268 5.22 -15.06 -3.32
N ARG A 269 4.50 -16.17 -3.08
CA ARG A 269 4.37 -16.74 -1.72
C ARG A 269 5.71 -17.14 -1.13
N GLY A 270 6.61 -17.67 -1.95
CA GLY A 270 7.98 -17.97 -1.55
C GLY A 270 8.75 -16.71 -1.14
N PHE A 271 8.60 -15.60 -1.87
CA PHE A 271 9.16 -14.29 -1.50
C PHE A 271 8.64 -13.83 -0.15
N GLU A 272 7.32 -13.86 0.05
CA GLU A 272 6.71 -13.47 1.31
C GLU A 272 7.19 -14.34 2.49
N GLY A 273 7.27 -15.66 2.29
CA GLY A 273 7.76 -16.59 3.33
C GLY A 273 9.22 -16.36 3.71
N ASP A 274 10.09 -16.07 2.74
CA ASP A 274 11.50 -15.74 3.01
C ASP A 274 11.65 -14.39 3.70
N TRP A 275 10.86 -13.41 3.28
CA TRP A 275 10.84 -12.11 3.95
C TRP A 275 10.36 -12.25 5.39
N THR A 276 9.31 -13.01 5.66
CA THR A 276 8.82 -13.26 7.03
C THR A 276 9.89 -13.95 7.88
N ARG A 277 10.60 -14.94 7.33
CA ARG A 277 11.71 -15.61 8.05
C ARG A 277 12.85 -14.63 8.37
N LEU A 278 13.21 -13.78 7.42
CA LEU A 278 14.24 -12.75 7.59
C LEU A 278 13.82 -11.69 8.62
N PHE A 279 12.57 -11.22 8.55
CA PHE A 279 11.97 -10.27 9.48
C PHE A 279 12.03 -10.82 10.91
N THR A 280 11.59 -12.05 11.13
CA THR A 280 11.65 -12.70 12.46
C THR A 280 13.08 -12.79 12.99
N LYS A 281 14.04 -13.19 12.14
CA LYS A 281 15.47 -13.27 12.50
C LYS A 281 16.04 -11.91 12.92
N LEU A 282 15.59 -10.83 12.27
CA LEU A 282 16.07 -9.46 12.50
C LEU A 282 15.17 -8.66 13.46
N SER A 283 14.19 -9.29 14.11
CA SER A 283 13.21 -8.62 14.98
C SER A 283 13.81 -7.71 16.07
N LYS A 284 15.04 -7.95 16.51
CA LYS A 284 15.74 -7.13 17.51
C LYS A 284 16.22 -5.76 17.00
N VAL A 285 16.42 -5.63 15.68
CA VAL A 285 16.90 -4.38 15.04
C VAL A 285 15.80 -3.65 14.28
N ILE A 286 14.64 -4.27 14.13
CA ILE A 286 13.47 -3.69 13.49
C ILE A 286 12.73 -2.82 14.51
N ASP A 287 12.23 -1.67 14.06
CA ASP A 287 11.43 -0.79 14.91
C ASP A 287 10.20 -1.51 15.47
N VAL A 288 9.91 -1.25 16.75
CA VAL A 288 8.80 -1.87 17.47
C VAL A 288 7.45 -1.67 16.78
N SER A 289 7.28 -0.58 16.03
CA SER A 289 6.06 -0.28 15.28
C SER A 289 5.74 -1.37 14.27
N TYR A 290 6.73 -1.85 13.52
CA TYR A 290 6.54 -2.98 12.59
C TYR A 290 6.29 -4.29 13.33
N ILE A 291 6.98 -4.51 14.45
CA ILE A 291 6.80 -5.74 15.25
C ILE A 291 5.37 -5.85 15.79
N GLN A 292 4.78 -4.74 16.24
CA GLN A 292 3.40 -4.75 16.76
C GLN A 292 2.35 -4.86 15.65
N MET A 293 2.63 -4.33 14.45
CA MET A 293 1.69 -4.36 13.33
C MET A 293 1.70 -5.66 12.54
N ILE A 294 2.80 -6.44 12.56
CA ILE A 294 2.92 -7.65 11.74
C ILE A 294 1.97 -8.79 12.16
N ASP A 295 1.45 -8.72 13.38
CA ASP A 295 0.50 -9.69 13.93
C ASP A 295 -0.92 -9.52 13.37
N ASP A 296 -1.26 -8.31 12.90
CA ASP A 296 -2.50 -8.08 12.16
C ASP A 296 -2.35 -8.49 10.69
N GLU A 297 -3.29 -9.28 10.19
CA GLU A 297 -3.21 -9.87 8.85
C GLU A 297 -3.25 -8.81 7.74
N PHE A 298 -4.06 -7.75 7.89
CA PHE A 298 -4.17 -6.69 6.89
C PHE A 298 -2.93 -5.80 6.90
N LEU A 299 -2.47 -5.39 8.09
CA LEU A 299 -1.25 -4.57 8.20
C LEU A 299 -0.03 -5.34 7.69
N SER A 300 0.09 -6.63 8.06
CA SER A 300 1.14 -7.52 7.57
C SER A 300 1.08 -7.73 6.06
N LEU A 301 -0.13 -7.84 5.49
CA LEU A 301 -0.32 -7.89 4.05
C LEU A 301 0.17 -6.61 3.35
N MET A 302 -0.20 -5.43 3.86
CA MET A 302 0.24 -4.16 3.29
C MET A 302 1.76 -4.00 3.35
N ILE A 303 2.39 -4.36 4.47
CA ILE A 303 3.86 -4.33 4.61
C ILE A 303 4.51 -5.28 3.61
N ARG A 304 4.06 -6.54 3.51
CA ARG A 304 4.63 -7.52 2.56
C ARG A 304 4.54 -7.04 1.11
N ARG A 305 3.38 -6.51 0.71
CA ARG A 305 3.15 -5.98 -0.64
C ARG A 305 4.00 -4.74 -0.93
N PHE A 306 4.16 -3.86 0.06
CA PHE A 306 5.09 -2.73 -0.01
C PHE A 306 6.53 -3.19 -0.23
N ILE A 307 7.00 -4.19 0.53
CA ILE A 307 8.37 -4.71 0.38
C ILE A 307 8.57 -5.31 -1.01
N PHE A 308 7.62 -6.09 -1.49
CA PHE A 308 7.69 -6.61 -2.84
C PHE A 308 7.73 -5.49 -3.89
N CYS A 309 6.91 -4.44 -3.75
CA CYS A 309 6.95 -3.25 -4.60
C CYS A 309 8.35 -2.59 -4.60
N TYR A 310 8.95 -2.43 -3.42
CA TYR A 310 10.30 -1.88 -3.28
C TYR A 310 11.32 -2.71 -4.05
N TYR A 311 11.36 -4.02 -3.83
CA TYR A 311 12.30 -4.92 -4.49
C TYR A 311 12.17 -4.91 -6.01
N VAL A 312 10.93 -4.98 -6.50
CA VAL A 312 10.64 -4.99 -7.95
C VAL A 312 11.06 -3.68 -8.60
N THR A 313 10.67 -2.53 -8.02
CA THR A 313 11.06 -1.21 -8.56
C THR A 313 12.57 -1.00 -8.48
N ARG A 314 13.23 -1.42 -7.39
CA ARG A 314 14.68 -1.30 -7.21
C ARG A 314 15.49 -2.09 -8.24
N GLN A 315 14.99 -3.25 -8.68
CA GLN A 315 15.68 -4.13 -9.63
C GLN A 315 15.30 -3.88 -11.10
N HIS A 316 14.16 -3.26 -11.38
CA HIS A 316 13.69 -3.06 -12.75
C HIS A 316 14.41 -1.88 -13.43
N LYS A 317 15.01 -2.09 -14.60
CA LYS A 317 15.89 -1.13 -15.31
C LYS A 317 15.22 0.21 -15.69
N ALA A 318 13.90 0.24 -15.75
CA ALA A 318 13.13 1.45 -16.03
C ALA A 318 13.05 2.45 -14.84
N PHE A 319 13.25 1.99 -13.61
CA PHE A 319 13.10 2.80 -12.40
C PHE A 319 14.50 3.24 -11.93
N LYS A 320 14.89 4.48 -12.28
CA LYS A 320 16.27 4.97 -12.12
C LYS A 320 16.32 6.14 -11.14
N GLY A 321 16.66 5.87 -9.89
CA GLY A 321 16.82 6.88 -8.84
C GLY A 321 15.85 6.70 -7.68
N MET A 322 16.11 7.42 -6.58
CA MET A 322 15.33 7.29 -5.34
C MET A 322 13.89 7.71 -5.48
N GLU A 323 13.63 8.69 -6.33
CA GLU A 323 12.27 9.15 -6.58
C GLU A 323 11.38 8.10 -7.26
N TYR A 324 11.95 7.02 -7.80
CA TYR A 324 11.23 5.93 -8.44
C TYR A 324 10.96 4.74 -7.51
N PHE A 325 11.47 4.80 -6.27
CA PHE A 325 11.32 3.72 -5.30
C PHE A 325 10.35 4.15 -4.19
N PRO A 326 9.49 3.24 -3.70
CA PRO A 326 8.69 3.53 -2.54
C PRO A 326 9.60 3.64 -1.31
N SER A 327 9.20 4.40 -0.31
CA SER A 327 9.96 4.59 0.93
C SER A 327 9.06 4.39 2.15
N CYS A 328 9.65 4.22 3.33
CA CYS A 328 8.90 4.02 4.56
C CYS A 328 9.52 4.73 5.75
N SER A 329 8.69 5.02 6.76
CA SER A 329 9.09 5.55 8.06
C SER A 329 8.37 4.77 9.17
N PRO A 330 9.06 4.25 10.19
CA PRO A 330 10.52 4.22 10.37
C PRO A 330 11.23 3.45 9.26
N SER A 331 12.48 3.79 8.98
CA SER A 331 13.27 3.10 7.95
C SER A 331 13.54 1.64 8.35
N LEU A 332 13.32 0.72 7.43
CA LEU A 332 13.69 -0.68 7.65
C LEU A 332 15.21 -0.89 7.50
N PRO A 333 15.80 -1.83 8.26
CA PRO A 333 17.23 -2.11 8.19
C PRO A 333 17.70 -2.49 6.77
N PRO A 334 18.90 -2.04 6.33
CA PRO A 334 19.45 -2.41 5.03
C PRO A 334 19.55 -3.93 4.81
N GLN A 335 19.76 -4.70 5.88
CA GLN A 335 19.78 -6.17 5.82
C GLN A 335 18.46 -6.78 5.36
N ILE A 336 17.33 -6.06 5.51
CA ILE A 336 16.01 -6.44 5.00
C ILE A 336 15.77 -5.86 3.61
N MET A 337 16.22 -4.63 3.35
CA MET A 337 15.93 -3.92 2.10
C MET A 337 16.87 -4.31 0.95
N GLU A 338 18.06 -4.82 1.27
CA GLU A 338 19.12 -5.16 0.32
C GLU A 338 19.50 -6.64 0.35
N ASN A 339 18.61 -7.49 0.86
CA ASN A 339 18.86 -8.93 0.95
C ASN A 339 18.91 -9.60 -0.43
N ASP A 340 19.99 -10.34 -0.72
CA ASP A 340 20.21 -10.98 -2.01
C ASP A 340 19.26 -12.16 -2.29
N ASP A 341 18.81 -12.89 -1.27
CA ASP A 341 17.90 -14.01 -1.50
C ASP A 341 16.51 -13.52 -1.93
N LEU A 342 16.05 -12.41 -1.36
CA LEU A 342 14.84 -11.73 -1.82
C LEU A 342 15.01 -11.17 -3.25
N ARG A 343 16.18 -10.61 -3.59
CA ARG A 343 16.50 -10.17 -4.96
C ARG A 343 16.49 -11.32 -5.96
N LYS A 344 17.05 -12.48 -5.58
CA LYS A 344 17.03 -13.71 -6.41
C LYS A 344 15.61 -14.15 -6.71
N ARG A 345 14.69 -14.06 -5.74
CA ARG A 345 13.29 -14.43 -5.95
C ARG A 345 12.57 -13.56 -6.98
N VAL A 346 12.83 -12.25 -6.99
CA VAL A 346 12.31 -11.37 -8.04
C VAL A 346 12.87 -11.77 -9.41
N LEU A 347 14.17 -12.08 -9.48
CA LEU A 347 14.81 -12.55 -10.71
C LEU A 347 14.27 -13.90 -11.19
N THR A 348 13.99 -14.83 -10.27
CA THR A 348 13.34 -16.11 -10.58
C THR A 348 11.94 -15.88 -11.15
N LEU A 349 11.14 -15.00 -10.53
CA LEU A 349 9.82 -14.63 -11.06
C LEU A 349 9.92 -14.01 -12.46
N ALA A 350 10.89 -13.12 -12.68
CA ALA A 350 11.14 -12.53 -13.99
C ALA A 350 11.57 -13.58 -15.03
N SER A 351 12.38 -14.56 -14.63
CA SER A 351 12.78 -15.71 -15.47
C SER A 351 11.60 -16.61 -15.82
N THR A 352 10.70 -16.89 -14.87
CA THR A 352 9.48 -17.67 -15.13
C THR A 352 8.61 -17.03 -16.21
N LEU A 353 8.58 -15.70 -16.26
CA LEU A 353 7.81 -14.92 -17.24
C LEU A 353 8.60 -14.53 -18.50
N ASP A 354 9.83 -15.02 -18.67
CA ASP A 354 10.73 -14.67 -19.77
C ASP A 354 10.98 -13.15 -19.96
N VAL A 355 10.98 -12.41 -18.84
CA VAL A 355 11.20 -10.95 -18.80
C VAL A 355 12.42 -10.56 -17.96
N ARG A 356 13.31 -11.51 -17.66
CA ARG A 356 14.53 -11.28 -16.88
C ARG A 356 15.37 -10.12 -17.43
N GLY A 357 15.41 -9.95 -18.76
CA GLY A 357 16.16 -8.88 -19.43
C GLY A 357 15.76 -7.46 -18.99
N LEU A 358 14.57 -7.25 -18.44
CA LEU A 358 14.11 -5.96 -17.89
C LEU A 358 14.68 -5.64 -16.51
N PHE A 359 15.31 -6.61 -15.84
CA PHE A 359 15.83 -6.48 -14.48
C PHE A 359 17.37 -6.47 -14.47
N TYR A 360 17.95 -5.78 -13.48
CA TYR A 360 19.38 -5.84 -13.19
C TYR A 360 19.75 -7.19 -12.56
N GLU A 361 20.90 -7.74 -12.96
CA GLU A 361 21.52 -8.85 -12.24
C GLU A 361 22.01 -8.36 -10.86
N LEU A 362 22.25 -9.29 -9.92
CA LEU A 362 22.56 -8.95 -8.53
C LEU A 362 23.78 -8.02 -8.39
N GLU A 363 24.77 -8.20 -9.27
CA GLU A 363 26.05 -7.46 -9.27
C GLU A 363 25.92 -6.08 -9.92
N ASP A 364 24.89 -5.87 -10.76
CA ASP A 364 24.72 -4.70 -11.62
C ASP A 364 23.76 -3.66 -11.02
N ILE A 365 23.19 -3.92 -9.84
CA ILE A 365 22.23 -3.00 -9.21
C ILE A 365 22.98 -1.71 -8.84
N PRO A 366 22.59 -0.55 -9.41
CA PRO A 366 23.28 0.71 -9.13
C PRO A 366 23.26 1.00 -7.63
N SER A 367 24.41 1.34 -7.04
CA SER A 367 24.46 1.81 -5.67
C SER A 367 23.67 3.09 -5.54
N VAL A 368 22.97 3.22 -4.43
CA VAL A 368 22.18 4.40 -4.14
C VAL A 368 23.04 5.23 -3.22
N SER A 369 23.67 6.25 -3.77
CA SER A 369 24.33 7.25 -2.95
C SER A 369 23.24 7.97 -2.14
N VAL A 370 23.17 7.71 -0.84
CA VAL A 370 22.49 8.60 0.10
C VAL A 370 23.36 9.83 0.19
N THR A 371 23.18 10.77 -0.74
CA THR A 371 23.80 12.09 -0.60
C THR A 371 23.13 12.74 0.61
N MET A 372 23.89 12.86 1.69
CA MET A 372 23.50 13.49 2.97
C MET A 372 23.00 14.91 2.78
#